data_AF-A0A316MXW2-F1
#
_entry.id   AF-A0A316MXW2-F1
#
_cell.length_a   1.000
_cell.length_b   1.000
_cell.length_c   1.000
_cell.angle_alpha   90.00
_cell.angle_beta   90.00
_cell.angle_gamma   90.00
#
_symmetry.space_group_name_H-M   'P 1'
#
loop_
_entity.id
_entity.type
_entity.pdbx_description
1 polymer ?
#
loop_
_entity_poly.entity_id
_entity_poly.type
_entity_poly.pdbx_seq_one_letter_code
_entity_poly.pdbx_strand_id
1 'polypeptide(L)'
;MSTTSALDSAYSNALGSAISSSTGGSDLGKEEFLQLLVTQFQYQDPLNPMEDKEFIAQLAQFSSLEQNMQMNENLENLLSLQQQQTVIGAANYIGKTVSARGYGISWEPNSTGTGGKASTVDWATGEDAASVTVNILDSSGSLVNTYDLGASTAGSINTFKWDGKNSMGSFVNKGVYTVSFVAKTEAGKTTFVDTQVSGVVNGVSNYNGVQYVRLEDGRTATLDNIREVVAADEATEELTGPDVINVTDGKATVVRYYVPQEIRGCSVTITDARGEEVYKNSDLGVHSEGTFEYEWDAKDSEGNGVEDGQYRAQFFGIDADNNMVAIECVPEDVN
;
A
#
# COMPACT_ATOMS: atom_id res chain seq x y z
N MET A 1 34.84 -42.07 -55.84
CA MET A 1 34.19 -40.94 -55.14
C MET A 1 32.84 -41.45 -54.69
N SER A 2 32.79 -41.86 -53.44
CA SER A 2 31.83 -42.86 -52.95
C SER A 2 30.50 -42.21 -52.59
N THR A 3 29.42 -42.84 -53.04
CA THR A 3 28.01 -42.47 -52.84
C THR A 3 27.59 -42.29 -51.37
N THR A 4 28.45 -42.62 -50.42
CA THR A 4 28.26 -42.45 -48.98
C THR A 4 28.34 -40.99 -48.53
N SER A 5 29.18 -40.15 -49.15
CA SER A 5 29.29 -38.74 -48.77
C SER A 5 28.10 -37.89 -49.22
N ALA A 6 27.39 -38.32 -50.27
CA ALA A 6 26.16 -37.68 -50.75
C ALA A 6 24.93 -37.99 -49.88
N LEU A 7 24.91 -39.14 -49.21
CA LEU A 7 23.87 -39.52 -48.25
C LEU A 7 24.05 -38.81 -46.91
N ASP A 8 25.29 -38.64 -46.45
CA ASP A 8 25.63 -37.96 -45.19
C ASP A 8 25.35 -36.43 -45.24
N SER A 9 25.57 -35.83 -46.41
CA SER A 9 25.24 -34.42 -46.68
C SER A 9 23.74 -34.17 -46.92
N ALA A 10 22.98 -35.19 -47.34
CA ALA A 10 21.52 -35.13 -47.41
C ALA A 10 20.89 -35.29 -46.01
N TYR A 11 21.47 -36.15 -45.16
CA TYR A 11 21.02 -36.38 -43.79
C TYR A 11 21.21 -35.14 -42.89
N SER A 12 22.38 -34.51 -42.95
CA SER A 12 22.67 -33.27 -42.20
C SER A 12 21.77 -32.07 -42.60
N ASN A 13 21.41 -31.95 -43.87
CA ASN A 13 20.49 -30.90 -44.35
C ASN A 13 19.02 -31.17 -43.96
N ALA A 14 18.59 -32.43 -43.91
CA ALA A 14 17.25 -32.79 -43.45
C ALA A 14 17.11 -32.57 -41.93
N LEU A 15 18.14 -32.90 -41.15
CA LEU A 15 18.19 -32.66 -39.71
C LEU A 15 18.18 -31.16 -39.38
N GLY A 16 18.94 -30.34 -40.12
CA GLY A 16 18.96 -28.89 -39.96
C GLY A 16 17.62 -28.20 -40.31
N SER A 17 16.86 -28.77 -41.26
CA SER A 17 15.52 -28.27 -41.61
C SER A 17 14.47 -28.64 -40.56
N ALA A 18 14.55 -29.82 -39.95
CA ALA A 18 13.62 -30.24 -38.89
C ALA A 18 13.83 -29.47 -37.57
N ILE A 19 15.07 -29.08 -37.27
CA ILE A 19 15.43 -28.25 -36.11
C ILE A 19 14.94 -26.80 -36.28
N SER A 20 14.78 -26.32 -37.52
CA SER A 20 14.32 -24.95 -37.81
C SER A 20 12.79 -24.80 -37.79
N SER A 21 12.04 -25.90 -37.82
CA SER A 21 10.56 -25.92 -37.77
C SER A 21 9.97 -26.09 -36.36
N SER A 22 10.79 -26.21 -35.31
CA SER A 22 10.35 -26.51 -33.94
C SER A 22 9.98 -25.29 -33.08
N THR A 23 9.90 -24.09 -33.66
CA THR A 23 9.44 -22.90 -32.93
C THR A 23 7.92 -22.84 -32.71
N GLY A 24 7.20 -23.95 -32.88
CA GLY A 24 5.75 -24.00 -32.63
C GLY A 24 5.22 -25.42 -32.49
N GLY A 25 5.14 -25.92 -31.24
CA GLY A 25 4.41 -27.14 -30.89
C GLY A 25 5.29 -28.21 -30.21
N SER A 26 5.51 -28.05 -28.91
CA SER A 26 6.45 -28.83 -28.09
C SER A 26 6.10 -30.32 -27.92
N ASP A 27 4.84 -30.73 -28.10
CA ASP A 27 4.43 -32.15 -28.02
C ASP A 27 4.83 -32.94 -29.28
N LEU A 28 4.70 -32.34 -30.46
CA LEU A 28 4.80 -33.07 -31.74
C LEU A 28 6.20 -33.65 -32.01
N GLY A 29 7.25 -33.02 -31.47
CA GLY A 29 8.64 -33.46 -31.66
C GLY A 29 9.02 -34.71 -30.87
N LYS A 30 8.32 -35.02 -29.77
CA LYS A 30 8.65 -36.16 -28.90
C LYS A 30 8.07 -37.47 -29.43
N GLU A 31 6.86 -37.45 -29.99
CA GLU A 31 6.24 -38.61 -30.65
C GLU A 31 6.98 -39.02 -31.93
N GLU A 32 7.31 -38.06 -32.81
CA GLU A 32 8.09 -38.36 -34.03
C GLU A 32 9.50 -38.87 -33.70
N PHE A 33 10.07 -38.40 -32.60
CA PHE A 33 11.38 -38.85 -32.10
C PHE A 33 11.34 -40.28 -31.53
N LEU A 34 10.35 -40.61 -30.68
CA LEU A 34 10.16 -41.97 -30.16
C LEU A 34 9.90 -42.96 -31.30
N GLN A 35 9.22 -42.53 -32.35
CA GLN A 35 8.98 -43.35 -33.54
C GLN A 35 10.25 -43.61 -34.35
N LEU A 36 11.14 -42.62 -34.48
CA LEU A 36 12.46 -42.81 -35.09
C LEU A 36 13.36 -43.74 -34.24
N LEU A 37 13.31 -43.62 -32.92
CA LEU A 37 14.11 -44.44 -31.98
C LEU A 37 13.67 -45.92 -31.99
N VAL A 38 12.36 -46.19 -32.04
CA VAL A 38 11.81 -47.55 -32.22
C VAL A 38 12.18 -48.13 -33.58
N THR A 39 12.21 -47.29 -34.62
CA THR A 39 12.59 -47.72 -35.98
C THR A 39 14.07 -48.10 -36.06
N GLN A 40 14.97 -47.40 -35.36
CA GLN A 40 16.39 -47.79 -35.28
C GLN A 40 16.60 -49.09 -34.49
N PHE A 41 15.86 -49.31 -33.39
CA PHE A 41 15.91 -50.59 -32.64
C PHE A 41 15.51 -51.82 -33.47
N GLN A 42 14.64 -51.65 -34.48
CA GLN A 42 14.28 -52.72 -35.41
C GLN A 42 15.38 -53.05 -36.44
N TYR A 43 16.34 -52.15 -36.66
CA TYR A 43 17.34 -52.25 -37.74
C TYR A 43 18.81 -52.23 -37.26
N GLN A 44 19.09 -52.15 -35.96
CA GLN A 44 20.44 -52.20 -35.39
C GLN A 44 21.06 -53.62 -35.45
N ASP A 45 22.35 -53.70 -35.80
CA ASP A 45 23.18 -54.90 -35.68
C ASP A 45 23.64 -55.06 -34.22
N PRO A 46 23.41 -56.21 -33.55
CA PRO A 46 23.65 -56.41 -32.11
C PRO A 46 25.10 -56.24 -31.62
N LEU A 47 26.08 -55.96 -32.50
CA LEU A 47 27.51 -55.94 -32.17
C LEU A 47 28.10 -54.55 -31.83
N ASN A 48 27.39 -53.42 -31.95
CA ASN A 48 27.92 -52.09 -31.58
C ASN A 48 26.88 -51.11 -30.96
N PRO A 49 26.61 -51.18 -29.64
CA PRO A 49 25.59 -50.39 -28.98
C PRO A 49 26.07 -49.06 -28.35
N MET A 50 27.22 -48.50 -28.78
CA MET A 50 27.88 -47.39 -28.05
C MET A 50 27.48 -45.95 -28.47
N GLU A 51 27.02 -45.72 -29.71
CA GLU A 51 26.63 -44.36 -30.17
C GLU A 51 25.28 -43.88 -29.59
N ASP A 52 24.41 -44.80 -29.12
CA ASP A 52 23.06 -44.46 -28.65
C ASP A 52 23.03 -43.80 -27.26
N LYS A 53 24.08 -43.98 -26.44
CA LYS A 53 24.08 -43.49 -25.04
C LYS A 53 24.33 -41.99 -24.92
N GLU A 54 25.19 -41.43 -25.74
CA GLU A 54 25.56 -40.01 -25.70
C GLU A 54 24.39 -39.13 -26.17
N PHE A 55 23.58 -39.66 -27.10
CA PHE A 55 22.38 -39.02 -27.62
C PHE A 55 21.19 -39.11 -26.65
N ILE A 56 20.98 -40.25 -25.99
CA ILE A 56 20.01 -40.38 -24.89
C ILE A 56 20.36 -39.42 -23.74
N ALA A 57 21.65 -39.21 -23.45
CA ALA A 57 22.08 -38.23 -22.45
C ALA A 57 21.73 -36.79 -22.86
N GLN A 58 21.90 -36.42 -24.13
CA GLN A 58 21.50 -35.10 -24.65
C GLN A 58 19.97 -34.91 -24.62
N LEU A 59 19.19 -35.94 -24.98
CA LEU A 59 17.72 -35.88 -24.89
C LEU A 59 17.26 -35.71 -23.43
N ALA A 60 17.86 -36.47 -22.50
CA ALA A 60 17.57 -36.32 -21.08
C ALA A 60 17.88 -34.91 -20.58
N GLN A 61 18.96 -34.29 -21.09
CA GLN A 61 19.32 -32.92 -20.78
C GLN A 61 18.34 -31.90 -21.37
N PHE A 62 17.84 -32.11 -22.60
CA PHE A 62 16.78 -31.28 -23.19
C PHE A 62 15.44 -31.43 -22.46
N SER A 63 15.06 -32.66 -22.10
CA SER A 63 13.83 -32.94 -21.33
C SER A 63 13.88 -32.29 -19.96
N SER A 64 15.05 -32.29 -19.31
CA SER A 64 15.27 -31.57 -18.06
C SER A 64 15.20 -30.05 -18.22
N LEU A 65 15.75 -29.51 -19.32
CA LEU A 65 15.65 -28.07 -19.61
C LEU A 65 14.21 -27.65 -19.91
N GLU A 66 13.48 -28.45 -20.68
CA GLU A 66 12.05 -28.25 -20.96
C GLU A 66 11.22 -28.31 -19.68
N GLN A 67 11.45 -29.31 -18.82
CA GLN A 67 10.77 -29.40 -17.54
C GLN A 67 11.08 -28.19 -16.64
N ASN A 68 12.31 -27.66 -16.68
CA ASN A 68 12.66 -26.42 -15.98
C ASN A 68 11.94 -25.20 -16.58
N MET A 69 11.83 -25.10 -17.90
CA MET A 69 11.08 -24.02 -18.56
C MET A 69 9.59 -24.08 -18.19
N GLN A 70 8.96 -25.26 -18.28
CA GLN A 70 7.58 -25.47 -17.84
C GLN A 70 7.40 -25.17 -16.35
N MET A 71 8.38 -25.50 -15.50
CA MET A 71 8.32 -25.17 -14.09
C MET A 71 8.34 -23.65 -13.88
N ASN A 72 9.20 -22.92 -14.60
CA ASN A 72 9.24 -21.46 -14.54
C ASN A 72 7.91 -20.83 -15.01
N GLU A 73 7.34 -21.30 -16.12
CA GLU A 73 6.02 -20.83 -16.59
C GLU A 73 4.92 -21.09 -15.55
N ASN A 74 4.91 -22.27 -14.93
CA ASN A 74 3.95 -22.58 -13.87
C ASN A 74 4.15 -21.69 -12.62
N LEU A 75 5.38 -21.32 -12.28
CA LEU A 75 5.68 -20.40 -11.18
C LEU A 75 5.21 -18.98 -11.50
N GLU A 76 5.39 -18.50 -12.73
CA GLU A 76 4.86 -17.20 -13.19
C GLU A 76 3.33 -17.18 -13.15
N ASN A 77 2.68 -18.25 -13.60
CA ASN A 77 1.23 -18.41 -13.50
C ASN A 77 0.76 -18.40 -12.04
N LEU A 78 1.44 -19.10 -11.14
CA LEU A 78 1.12 -19.11 -9.71
C LEU A 78 1.23 -17.72 -9.10
N LEU A 79 2.29 -16.98 -9.41
CA LEU A 79 2.48 -15.61 -8.95
C LEU A 79 1.35 -14.69 -9.43
N SER A 80 0.91 -14.84 -10.69
CA SER A 80 -0.21 -14.07 -11.24
C SER A 80 -1.53 -14.37 -10.51
N LEU A 81 -1.78 -15.63 -10.17
CA LEU A 81 -2.98 -16.05 -9.43
C LEU A 81 -2.94 -15.52 -7.99
N GLN A 82 -1.77 -15.52 -7.36
CA GLN A 82 -1.59 -14.93 -6.03
C GLN A 82 -1.86 -13.43 -6.05
N GLN A 83 -1.37 -12.70 -7.06
CA GLN A 83 -1.65 -11.26 -7.22
C GLN A 83 -3.15 -10.99 -7.41
N GLN A 84 -3.87 -11.85 -8.14
CA GLN A 84 -5.33 -11.74 -8.29
C GLN A 84 -6.07 -11.97 -6.96
N GLN A 85 -5.64 -12.94 -6.16
CA GLN A 85 -6.25 -13.20 -4.84
C GLN A 85 -6.14 -12.01 -3.91
N THR A 86 -4.99 -11.32 -3.89
CA THR A 86 -4.83 -10.13 -3.05
C THR A 86 -5.75 -8.99 -3.48
N VAL A 87 -5.99 -8.80 -4.79
CA VAL A 87 -6.97 -7.82 -5.30
C VAL A 87 -8.40 -8.15 -4.84
N ILE A 88 -8.77 -9.44 -4.84
CA ILE A 88 -10.08 -9.89 -4.32
C ILE A 88 -10.18 -9.61 -2.82
N GLY A 89 -9.11 -9.83 -2.05
CA GLY A 89 -9.05 -9.47 -0.63
C GLY A 89 -9.25 -7.98 -0.41
N ALA A 90 -8.58 -7.14 -1.19
CA ALA A 90 -8.68 -5.69 -1.15
C ALA A 90 -10.06 -5.16 -1.58
N ALA A 91 -10.82 -5.90 -2.39
CA ALA A 91 -12.19 -5.52 -2.74
C ALA A 91 -13.10 -5.42 -1.50
N ASN A 92 -12.78 -6.12 -0.41
CA ASN A 92 -13.48 -5.99 0.88
C ASN A 92 -13.26 -4.64 1.57
N TYR A 93 -12.31 -3.83 1.08
CA TYR A 93 -12.08 -2.48 1.58
C TYR A 93 -12.98 -1.47 0.89
N ILE A 94 -13.59 -1.81 -0.26
CA ILE A 94 -14.50 -0.90 -0.96
C ILE A 94 -15.67 -0.53 -0.04
N GLY A 95 -15.94 0.77 0.07
CA GLY A 95 -16.90 1.37 0.98
C GLY A 95 -16.33 1.66 2.38
N LYS A 96 -15.25 0.99 2.80
CA LYS A 96 -14.62 1.19 4.11
C LYS A 96 -13.68 2.39 4.12
N THR A 97 -13.50 2.98 5.29
CA THR A 97 -12.46 3.99 5.51
C THR A 97 -11.14 3.28 5.76
N VAL A 98 -10.12 3.65 5.00
CA VAL A 98 -8.76 3.14 5.22
C VAL A 98 -7.85 4.27 5.63
N SER A 99 -6.89 3.93 6.48
CA SER A 99 -5.77 4.80 6.83
C SER A 99 -4.50 4.19 6.28
N ALA A 100 -3.75 4.97 5.50
CA ALA A 100 -2.58 4.48 4.78
C ALA A 100 -1.44 5.48 4.82
N ARG A 101 -0.22 4.97 4.73
CA ARG A 101 0.93 5.82 4.48
C ARG A 101 0.82 6.44 3.08
N GLY A 102 0.87 7.77 3.00
CA GLY A 102 0.75 8.46 1.73
C GLY A 102 1.05 9.95 1.80
N TYR A 103 1.18 10.54 0.61
CA TYR A 103 1.58 11.94 0.41
C TYR A 103 0.55 12.70 -0.44
N GLY A 104 -0.63 12.11 -0.68
CA GLY A 104 -1.67 12.71 -1.50
C GLY A 104 -2.55 13.66 -0.69
N ILE A 105 -2.81 14.85 -1.22
CA ILE A 105 -3.82 15.76 -0.71
C ILE A 105 -4.79 16.15 -1.84
N SER A 106 -6.09 15.98 -1.61
CA SER A 106 -7.11 16.36 -2.59
C SER A 106 -7.57 17.80 -2.34
N TRP A 107 -7.94 18.48 -3.42
CA TRP A 107 -8.57 19.79 -3.37
C TRP A 107 -9.74 19.85 -4.35
N GLU A 108 -10.87 20.35 -3.86
CA GLU A 108 -12.04 20.67 -4.66
C GLU A 108 -12.53 22.09 -4.33
N PRO A 109 -12.30 23.08 -5.22
CA PRO A 109 -12.79 24.43 -5.01
C PRO A 109 -14.34 24.45 -5.04
N ASN A 110 -14.93 25.30 -4.21
CA ASN A 110 -16.38 25.50 -4.21
C ASN A 110 -16.83 26.27 -5.47
N SER A 111 -18.11 26.16 -5.81
CA SER A 111 -18.69 26.82 -6.98
C SER A 111 -18.65 28.35 -6.91
N THR A 112 -18.48 28.92 -5.72
CA THR A 112 -18.42 30.38 -5.48
C THR A 112 -17.02 30.96 -5.59
N GLY A 113 -15.96 30.13 -5.71
CA GLY A 113 -14.57 30.56 -5.79
C GLY A 113 -14.05 31.24 -4.52
N THR A 114 -14.69 31.01 -3.37
CA THR A 114 -14.35 31.62 -2.07
C THR A 114 -13.65 30.66 -1.11
N GLY A 115 -13.56 29.38 -1.48
CA GLY A 115 -13.00 28.32 -0.65
C GLY A 115 -13.11 26.98 -1.37
N GLY A 116 -13.02 25.89 -0.62
CA GLY A 116 -13.11 24.53 -1.15
C GLY A 116 -13.00 23.49 -0.05
N LYS A 117 -13.12 22.23 -0.44
CA LYS A 117 -12.90 21.07 0.42
C LYS A 117 -11.51 20.51 0.12
N ALA A 118 -10.71 20.33 1.17
CA ALA A 118 -9.43 19.63 1.11
C ALA A 118 -9.52 18.35 1.94
N SER A 119 -8.82 17.30 1.52
CA SER A 119 -8.47 16.24 2.46
C SER A 119 -7.40 16.72 3.44
N THR A 120 -7.22 15.99 4.53
CA THR A 120 -6.12 16.20 5.48
C THR A 120 -4.99 15.21 5.26
N VAL A 121 -3.82 15.55 5.82
CA VAL A 121 -2.68 14.65 5.95
C VAL A 121 -2.18 14.73 7.38
N ASP A 122 -2.19 13.61 8.08
CA ASP A 122 -1.59 13.51 9.40
C ASP A 122 -0.09 13.28 9.26
N TRP A 123 0.71 13.91 10.12
CA TRP A 123 2.15 13.85 10.06
C TRP A 123 2.80 13.91 11.45
N ALA A 124 3.95 13.24 11.59
CA ALA A 124 4.74 13.25 12.81
C ALA A 124 6.23 13.24 12.48
N THR A 125 7.05 13.92 13.29
CA THR A 125 8.51 13.90 13.16
C THR A 125 9.11 12.80 14.02
N GLY A 126 10.15 12.14 13.50
CA GLY A 126 10.89 11.12 14.28
C GLY A 126 11.87 11.66 15.31
N GLU A 127 12.20 12.95 15.24
CA GLU A 127 13.01 13.68 16.23
C GLU A 127 12.37 15.06 16.45
N ASP A 128 12.76 15.75 17.54
CA ASP A 128 12.33 17.13 17.78
C ASP A 128 12.81 18.02 16.62
N ALA A 129 11.86 18.67 15.96
CA ALA A 129 12.10 19.53 14.83
C ALA A 129 11.94 21.00 15.27
N ALA A 130 12.97 21.81 15.05
CA ALA A 130 12.91 23.25 15.26
C ALA A 130 12.13 23.97 14.15
N SER A 131 12.05 23.34 12.95
CA SER A 131 11.25 23.86 11.83
C SER A 131 10.74 22.71 10.98
N VAL A 132 9.46 22.76 10.62
CA VAL A 132 8.79 21.86 9.69
C VAL A 132 8.17 22.69 8.58
N THR A 133 8.48 22.35 7.34
CA THR A 133 7.90 23.00 6.16
C THR A 133 7.20 21.95 5.31
N VAL A 134 6.08 22.31 4.69
CA VAL A 134 5.38 21.46 3.73
C VAL A 134 5.31 22.15 2.37
N ASN A 135 5.79 21.44 1.36
CA ASN A 135 5.72 21.86 -0.03
C ASN A 135 4.56 21.13 -0.70
N ILE A 136 3.70 21.88 -1.39
CA ILE A 136 2.61 21.35 -2.21
C ILE A 136 3.09 21.30 -3.65
N LEU A 137 3.04 20.12 -4.25
CA LEU A 137 3.46 19.88 -5.63
C LEU A 137 2.26 19.43 -6.47
N ASP A 138 2.22 19.86 -7.73
CA ASP A 138 1.23 19.35 -8.69
C ASP A 138 1.64 17.99 -9.28
N SER A 139 0.82 17.45 -10.16
CA SER A 139 1.06 16.16 -10.83
C SER A 139 2.29 16.13 -11.74
N SER A 140 2.85 17.29 -12.10
CA SER A 140 4.11 17.40 -12.85
C SER A 140 5.34 17.47 -11.92
N GLY A 141 5.13 17.53 -10.60
CA GLY A 141 6.18 17.77 -9.62
C GLY A 141 6.57 19.26 -9.49
N SER A 142 5.77 20.18 -10.04
CA SER A 142 6.03 21.61 -9.92
C SER A 142 5.52 22.14 -8.59
N LEU A 143 6.27 23.05 -7.98
CA LEU A 143 5.90 23.67 -6.70
C LEU A 143 4.68 24.59 -6.87
N VAL A 144 3.62 24.30 -6.15
CA VAL A 144 2.39 25.11 -6.07
C VAL A 144 2.49 26.15 -4.97
N ASN A 145 2.89 25.72 -3.77
CA ASN A 145 3.07 26.58 -2.60
C ASN A 145 3.91 25.90 -1.51
N THR A 146 4.40 26.69 -0.56
CA THR A 146 5.12 26.21 0.63
C THR A 146 4.50 26.83 1.88
N TYR A 147 4.31 26.02 2.92
CA TYR A 147 3.82 26.47 4.23
C TYR A 147 4.85 26.13 5.30
N ASP A 148 5.06 27.07 6.22
CA ASP A 148 5.84 26.85 7.44
C ASP A 148 4.89 26.42 8.55
N LEU A 149 5.15 25.25 9.13
CA LEU A 149 4.36 24.66 10.20
C LEU A 149 5.01 24.89 11.58
N GLY A 150 6.19 25.52 11.62
CA GLY A 150 6.90 25.81 12.87
C GLY A 150 7.61 24.60 13.46
N ALA A 151 7.84 24.62 14.76
CA ALA A 151 8.49 23.52 15.49
C ALA A 151 7.51 22.37 15.78
N SER A 152 8.03 21.15 15.90
CA SER A 152 7.27 19.96 16.29
C SER A 152 8.09 19.11 17.24
N THR A 153 7.46 18.61 18.28
CA THR A 153 8.03 17.60 19.17
C THR A 153 8.03 16.25 18.47
N ALA A 154 9.06 15.43 18.72
CA ALA A 154 9.11 14.06 18.23
C ALA A 154 7.86 13.29 18.67
N GLY A 155 7.25 12.58 17.73
CA GLY A 155 6.12 11.72 18.01
C GLY A 155 4.76 12.43 18.21
N SER A 156 4.71 13.76 18.22
CA SER A 156 3.44 14.47 18.20
C SER A 156 2.80 14.37 16.82
N ILE A 157 1.57 13.85 16.76
CA ILE A 157 0.81 13.80 15.51
C ILE A 157 0.19 15.15 15.27
N ASN A 158 0.39 15.69 14.08
CA ASN A 158 -0.14 16.97 13.63
C ASN A 158 -0.96 16.74 12.37
N THR A 159 -1.96 17.59 12.13
CA THR A 159 -2.85 17.44 10.97
C THR A 159 -2.65 18.64 10.06
N PHE A 160 -2.23 18.40 8.83
CA PHE A 160 -2.10 19.43 7.82
C PHE A 160 -3.39 19.51 6.99
N LYS A 161 -4.01 20.70 6.99
CA LYS A 161 -5.16 21.05 6.15
C LYS A 161 -4.73 22.14 5.17
N TRP A 162 -4.89 21.85 3.88
CA TRP A 162 -4.52 22.80 2.83
C TRP A 162 -5.67 23.75 2.49
N ASP A 163 -5.33 25.00 2.23
CA ASP A 163 -6.27 26.05 1.83
C ASP A 163 -6.50 26.12 0.31
N GLY A 164 -5.86 25.23 -0.47
CA GLY A 164 -6.06 25.14 -1.91
C GLY A 164 -5.43 26.27 -2.73
N LYS A 165 -4.53 27.06 -2.14
CA LYS A 165 -3.94 28.24 -2.81
C LYS A 165 -2.52 27.99 -3.30
N ASN A 166 -2.19 28.67 -4.39
CA ASN A 166 -0.81 28.80 -4.87
C ASN A 166 -0.07 29.96 -4.18
N SER A 167 1.21 30.13 -4.50
CA SER A 167 2.06 31.21 -3.99
C SER A 167 1.59 32.65 -4.31
N MET A 168 0.65 32.82 -5.25
CA MET A 168 0.01 34.10 -5.56
C MET A 168 -1.31 34.31 -4.81
N GLY A 169 -1.69 33.40 -3.91
CA GLY A 169 -2.94 33.44 -3.14
C GLY A 169 -4.19 33.07 -3.93
N SER A 170 -4.05 32.59 -5.17
CA SER A 170 -5.18 32.14 -6.01
C SER A 170 -5.46 30.67 -5.77
N PHE A 171 -6.75 30.30 -5.77
CA PHE A 171 -7.15 28.89 -5.70
C PHE A 171 -6.68 28.12 -6.93
N VAL A 172 -6.22 26.89 -6.70
CA VAL A 172 -5.83 25.99 -7.78
C VAL A 172 -7.01 25.13 -8.24
N ASN A 173 -6.80 24.45 -9.37
CA ASN A 173 -7.81 23.57 -9.95
C ASN A 173 -8.09 22.36 -9.06
N LYS A 174 -9.30 21.80 -9.21
CA LYS A 174 -9.66 20.51 -8.62
C LYS A 174 -8.62 19.44 -9.00
N GLY A 175 -8.16 18.68 -8.03
CA GLY A 175 -7.22 17.59 -8.29
C GLY A 175 -6.56 17.03 -7.04
N VAL A 176 -5.70 16.05 -7.25
CA VAL A 176 -4.81 15.50 -6.23
C VAL A 176 -3.43 16.10 -6.41
N TYR A 177 -2.86 16.57 -5.30
CA TYR A 177 -1.55 17.17 -5.19
C TYR A 177 -0.69 16.32 -4.25
N THR A 178 0.62 16.55 -4.28
CA THR A 178 1.57 15.85 -3.41
C THR A 178 2.08 16.79 -2.32
N VAL A 179 2.05 16.34 -1.06
CA VAL A 179 2.71 17.01 0.05
C VAL A 179 4.12 16.46 0.23
N SER A 180 5.09 17.36 0.40
CA SER A 180 6.48 17.00 0.71
C SER A 180 6.92 17.77 1.95
N PHE A 181 7.03 17.05 3.06
CA PHE A 181 7.47 17.61 4.34
C PHE A 181 9.00 17.63 4.41
N VAL A 182 9.54 18.70 4.97
CA VAL A 182 10.95 18.84 5.32
C VAL A 182 11.02 19.36 6.75
N ALA A 183 11.50 18.52 7.65
CA ALA A 183 11.71 18.85 9.06
C ALA A 183 13.21 18.94 9.37
N LYS A 184 13.61 19.94 10.17
CA LYS A 184 14.99 20.13 10.63
C LYS A 184 15.03 20.28 12.14
N THR A 185 15.98 19.59 12.78
CA THR A 185 16.26 19.73 14.21
C THR A 185 16.95 21.07 14.50
N GLU A 186 17.10 21.43 15.78
CA GLU A 186 17.81 22.66 16.19
C GLU A 186 19.25 22.72 15.66
N ALA A 187 19.90 21.57 15.52
CA ALA A 187 21.24 21.46 14.93
C ALA A 187 21.26 21.62 13.38
N GLY A 188 20.11 21.82 12.74
CA GLY A 188 19.96 21.96 11.30
C GLY A 188 19.97 20.63 10.51
N LYS A 189 20.02 19.49 11.20
CA LYS A 189 19.94 18.13 10.61
C LYS A 189 18.52 17.88 10.13
N THR A 190 18.35 17.32 8.94
CA THR A 190 17.04 16.86 8.46
C THR A 190 16.59 15.62 9.23
N THR A 191 15.36 15.63 9.73
CA THR A 191 14.71 14.45 10.32
C THR A 191 13.62 13.93 9.40
N PHE A 192 13.27 12.67 9.57
CA PHE A 192 12.22 12.02 8.83
C PHE A 192 10.84 12.46 9.35
N VAL A 193 9.88 12.55 8.42
CA VAL A 193 8.48 12.86 8.69
C VAL A 193 7.63 11.69 8.18
N ASP A 194 6.92 11.02 9.08
CA ASP A 194 5.92 10.04 8.68
C ASP A 194 4.62 10.75 8.32
N THR A 195 3.90 10.23 7.33
CA THR A 195 2.66 10.82 6.84
C THR A 195 1.59 9.78 6.63
N GLN A 196 0.35 10.14 6.98
CA GLN A 196 -0.80 9.28 6.86
C GLN A 196 -1.97 10.02 6.21
N VAL A 197 -2.65 9.29 5.34
CA VAL A 197 -3.82 9.74 4.61
C VAL A 197 -4.96 8.78 4.89
N SER A 198 -6.13 9.35 5.18
CA SER A 198 -7.34 8.59 5.46
C SER A 198 -8.42 8.92 4.42
N GLY A 199 -9.24 7.94 4.07
CA GLY A 199 -10.41 8.16 3.23
C GLY A 199 -11.19 6.88 2.90
N VAL A 200 -12.40 7.07 2.39
CA VAL A 200 -13.27 5.98 1.95
C VAL A 200 -12.75 5.40 0.64
N VAL A 201 -12.58 4.08 0.57
CA VAL A 201 -12.16 3.38 -0.63
C VAL A 201 -13.32 3.24 -1.60
N ASN A 202 -13.16 3.71 -2.83
CA ASN A 202 -14.16 3.58 -3.90
C ASN A 202 -13.73 2.61 -5.02
N GLY A 203 -12.56 2.00 -4.89
CA GLY A 203 -12.07 1.05 -5.87
C GLY A 203 -10.70 0.49 -5.53
N VAL A 204 -10.39 -0.61 -6.18
CA VAL A 204 -9.08 -1.25 -6.15
C VAL A 204 -8.61 -1.43 -7.58
N SER A 205 -7.33 -1.20 -7.83
CA SER A 205 -6.71 -1.40 -9.14
C SER A 205 -5.35 -2.05 -9.01
N ASN A 206 -4.96 -2.80 -10.03
CA ASN A 206 -3.60 -3.31 -10.17
C ASN A 206 -2.96 -2.63 -11.37
N TYR A 207 -1.75 -2.10 -11.18
CA TYR A 207 -0.96 -1.52 -12.24
C TYR A 207 0.49 -2.01 -12.10
N ASN A 208 0.98 -2.70 -13.13
CA ASN A 208 2.33 -3.29 -13.15
C ASN A 208 2.65 -4.16 -11.93
N GLY A 209 1.68 -4.95 -11.45
CA GLY A 209 1.84 -5.82 -10.27
C GLY A 209 1.69 -5.11 -8.93
N VAL A 210 1.67 -3.76 -8.90
CA VAL A 210 1.42 -2.99 -7.69
C VAL A 210 -0.08 -2.77 -7.52
N GLN A 211 -0.57 -3.01 -6.31
CA GLN A 211 -1.98 -2.90 -5.97
C GLN A 211 -2.25 -1.56 -5.30
N TYR A 212 -3.26 -0.86 -5.79
CA TYR A 212 -3.66 0.45 -5.30
C TYR A 212 -5.11 0.40 -4.84
N VAL A 213 -5.37 0.97 -3.67
CA VAL A 213 -6.70 1.41 -3.28
C VAL A 213 -6.90 2.84 -3.78
N ARG A 214 -8.08 3.12 -4.34
CA ARG A 214 -8.49 4.45 -4.75
C ARG A 214 -9.50 4.97 -3.76
N LEU A 215 -9.29 6.19 -3.29
CA LEU A 215 -10.16 6.89 -2.37
C LEU A 215 -11.22 7.70 -3.14
N GLU A 216 -12.34 8.00 -2.49
CA GLU A 216 -13.45 8.77 -3.08
C GLU A 216 -13.02 10.14 -3.61
N ASP A 217 -12.06 10.78 -2.95
CA ASP A 217 -11.53 12.08 -3.33
C ASP A 217 -10.46 12.03 -4.45
N GLY A 218 -10.27 10.85 -5.05
CA GLY A 218 -9.37 10.62 -6.18
C GLY A 218 -7.94 10.29 -5.79
N ARG A 219 -7.57 10.36 -4.50
CA ARG A 219 -6.25 9.91 -4.03
C ARG A 219 -6.10 8.41 -4.17
N THR A 220 -4.86 7.94 -4.19
CA THR A 220 -4.52 6.51 -4.21
C THR A 220 -3.49 6.19 -3.15
N ALA A 221 -3.61 5.03 -2.52
CA ALA A 221 -2.60 4.46 -1.65
C ALA A 221 -2.25 3.05 -2.12
N THR A 222 -1.01 2.62 -1.91
CA THR A 222 -0.65 1.22 -2.17
C THR A 222 -1.25 0.33 -1.09
N LEU A 223 -1.65 -0.89 -1.47
CA LEU A 223 -2.25 -1.84 -0.54
C LEU A 223 -1.30 -2.19 0.62
N ASP A 224 0.00 -2.29 0.34
CA ASP A 224 1.05 -2.56 1.33
C ASP A 224 1.21 -1.43 2.38
N ASN A 225 0.73 -0.22 2.07
CA ASN A 225 0.81 0.93 2.96
C ASN A 225 -0.43 1.11 3.83
N ILE A 226 -1.47 0.28 3.65
CA ILE A 226 -2.67 0.31 4.48
C ILE A 226 -2.30 -0.12 5.89
N ARG A 227 -2.56 0.75 6.87
CA ARG A 227 -2.28 0.51 8.29
C ARG A 227 -3.55 0.15 9.05
N GLU A 228 -4.69 0.71 8.65
CA GLU A 228 -5.96 0.49 9.32
C GLU A 228 -7.10 0.43 8.30
N VAL A 229 -8.09 -0.40 8.60
CA VAL A 229 -9.34 -0.49 7.83
C VAL A 229 -10.50 -0.45 8.81
N VAL A 230 -11.22 0.66 8.83
CA VAL A 230 -12.40 0.87 9.65
C VAL A 230 -13.64 0.62 8.80
N ALA A 231 -14.66 -0.04 9.35
CA ALA A 231 -15.93 -0.18 8.65
C ALA A 231 -16.45 1.19 8.19
N ALA A 232 -17.13 1.22 7.05
CA ALA A 232 -17.86 2.41 6.64
C ALA A 232 -18.83 2.74 7.77
N ASP A 233 -18.66 3.89 8.42
CA ASP A 233 -19.78 4.50 9.11
C ASP A 233 -20.76 4.83 7.98
N GLU A 234 -21.85 4.07 7.86
CA GLU A 234 -23.02 4.63 7.18
C GLU A 234 -23.29 5.94 7.91
N ALA A 235 -23.31 7.05 7.18
CA ALA A 235 -23.54 8.36 7.76
C ALA A 235 -24.97 8.44 8.36
N THR A 236 -25.15 7.81 9.51
CA THR A 236 -26.13 8.16 10.52
C THR A 236 -25.46 9.24 11.36
N GLU A 237 -26.19 10.32 11.67
CA GLU A 237 -25.74 11.31 12.67
C GLU A 237 -25.49 10.68 14.05
N GLU A 238 -25.88 9.42 14.22
CA GLU A 238 -25.60 8.57 15.36
C GLU A 238 -24.34 7.73 15.10
N LEU A 239 -23.24 8.07 15.79
CA LEU A 239 -21.99 7.31 15.80
C LEU A 239 -22.15 6.04 16.64
N THR A 240 -21.58 4.93 16.18
CA THR A 240 -21.53 3.67 16.94
C THR A 240 -20.10 3.12 16.99
N GLY A 241 -19.75 2.44 18.09
CA GLY A 241 -18.43 1.83 18.29
C GLY A 241 -17.80 2.11 19.66
N PRO A 242 -16.70 1.40 20.00
CA PRO A 242 -15.96 1.60 21.25
C PRO A 242 -15.17 2.91 21.29
N ASP A 243 -15.01 3.57 20.15
CA ASP A 243 -14.36 4.86 19.97
C ASP A 243 -15.31 6.06 20.07
N VAL A 244 -16.59 5.82 20.36
CA VAL A 244 -17.61 6.88 20.48
C VAL A 244 -17.60 7.50 21.87
N ILE A 245 -17.48 8.82 21.89
CA ILE A 245 -17.65 9.66 23.06
C ILE A 245 -19.04 10.31 23.01
N ASN A 246 -19.84 10.13 24.06
CA ASN A 246 -21.08 10.86 24.24
C ASN A 246 -20.82 12.06 25.16
N VAL A 247 -21.18 13.26 24.71
CA VAL A 247 -21.14 14.49 25.51
C VAL A 247 -22.57 14.86 25.90
N THR A 248 -22.82 14.95 27.20
CA THR A 248 -24.11 15.37 27.77
C THR A 248 -23.85 16.34 28.92
N ASP A 249 -24.50 17.50 28.92
CA ASP A 249 -24.31 18.58 29.91
C ASP A 249 -22.81 18.93 30.08
N GLY A 250 -22.05 18.94 28.97
CA GLY A 250 -20.62 19.25 28.97
C GLY A 250 -19.72 18.20 29.64
N LYS A 251 -20.17 16.96 29.75
CA LYS A 251 -19.36 15.82 30.24
C LYS A 251 -19.24 14.74 29.17
N ALA A 252 -18.02 14.34 28.88
CA ALA A 252 -17.72 13.25 27.96
C ALA A 252 -17.71 11.89 28.66
N THR A 253 -18.11 10.84 27.95
CA THR A 253 -17.86 9.45 28.37
C THR A 253 -16.39 9.08 28.18
N VAL A 254 -15.90 8.16 29.02
CA VAL A 254 -14.53 7.64 28.95
C VAL A 254 -14.39 6.68 27.76
N VAL A 255 -13.26 6.74 27.05
CA VAL A 255 -12.89 5.79 26.00
C VAL A 255 -11.72 4.94 26.46
N ARG A 256 -11.74 3.65 26.10
CA ARG A 256 -10.62 2.74 26.34
C ARG A 256 -9.89 2.43 25.04
N TYR A 257 -8.57 2.34 25.11
CA TYR A 257 -7.73 2.04 23.96
C TYR A 257 -6.65 1.01 24.30
N TYR A 258 -6.39 0.07 23.40
CA TYR A 258 -5.39 -0.98 23.58
C TYR A 258 -4.12 -0.66 22.81
N VAL A 259 -3.01 -0.62 23.54
CA VAL A 259 -1.67 -0.42 23.01
C VAL A 259 -1.01 -1.79 22.82
N PRO A 260 -0.68 -2.20 21.58
CA PRO A 260 -0.19 -3.55 21.29
C PRO A 260 1.30 -3.76 21.58
N GLN A 261 2.06 -2.69 21.83
CA GLN A 261 3.50 -2.73 22.10
C GLN A 261 3.97 -1.48 22.84
N GLU A 262 5.21 -1.44 23.33
CA GLU A 262 5.75 -0.22 23.94
C GLU A 262 5.79 0.94 22.92
N ILE A 263 5.14 2.05 23.26
CA ILE A 263 5.12 3.29 22.46
C ILE A 263 5.71 4.44 23.26
N ARG A 264 6.50 5.28 22.58
CA ARG A 264 7.19 6.44 23.15
C ARG A 264 6.40 7.74 23.03
N GLY A 265 5.29 7.71 22.31
CA GLY A 265 4.34 8.80 22.21
C GLY A 265 2.97 8.25 21.86
N CYS A 266 1.94 8.89 22.40
CA CYS A 266 0.54 8.59 22.13
C CYS A 266 -0.20 9.90 21.90
N SER A 267 -1.16 9.89 20.99
CA SER A 267 -2.00 11.04 20.69
C SER A 267 -3.43 10.61 20.48
N VAL A 268 -4.34 11.56 20.67
CA VAL A 268 -5.76 11.39 20.39
C VAL A 268 -6.28 12.56 19.58
N THR A 269 -7.08 12.25 18.57
CA THR A 269 -7.84 13.22 17.80
C THR A 269 -9.31 12.92 17.98
N ILE A 270 -10.11 13.93 18.32
CA ILE A 270 -11.56 13.84 18.48
C ILE A 270 -12.21 14.56 17.32
N THR A 271 -13.13 13.86 16.65
CA THR A 271 -13.88 14.38 15.52
C THR A 271 -15.38 14.39 15.80
N ASP A 272 -16.12 15.30 15.16
CA ASP A 272 -17.58 15.28 15.17
C ASP A 272 -18.14 14.14 14.29
N ALA A 273 -19.45 13.97 14.28
CA ALA A 273 -20.13 12.97 13.45
C ALA A 273 -19.90 13.14 11.92
N ARG A 274 -19.36 14.29 11.48
CA ARG A 274 -19.05 14.61 10.08
C ARG A 274 -17.57 14.39 9.76
N GLY A 275 -16.77 13.97 10.75
CA GLY A 275 -15.33 13.77 10.65
C GLY A 275 -14.53 15.07 10.69
N GLU A 276 -15.12 16.19 11.14
CA GLU A 276 -14.38 17.43 11.38
C GLU A 276 -13.66 17.36 12.73
N GLU A 277 -12.38 17.72 12.76
CA GLU A 277 -11.59 17.76 14.00
C GLU A 277 -12.15 18.81 14.95
N VAL A 278 -12.41 18.39 16.19
CA VAL A 278 -12.94 19.22 17.27
C VAL A 278 -11.86 19.46 18.33
N TYR A 279 -11.11 18.42 18.67
CA TYR A 279 -10.08 18.48 19.69
C TYR A 279 -8.92 17.57 19.32
N LYS A 280 -7.71 17.97 19.73
CA LYS A 280 -6.51 17.16 19.55
C LYS A 280 -5.58 17.29 20.74
N ASN A 281 -5.12 16.15 21.25
CA ASN A 281 -4.00 16.09 22.18
C ASN A 281 -2.88 15.25 21.56
N SER A 282 -1.73 15.88 21.35
CA SER A 282 -0.57 15.29 20.67
C SER A 282 0.47 14.69 21.62
N ASP A 283 0.21 14.71 22.94
CA ASP A 283 1.10 14.15 23.95
C ASP A 283 0.30 13.56 25.13
N LEU A 284 -0.13 12.31 24.94
CA LEU A 284 -0.63 11.45 26.02
C LEU A 284 0.50 10.69 26.73
N GLY A 285 1.76 10.90 26.31
CA GLY A 285 2.94 10.29 26.91
C GLY A 285 3.29 8.90 26.39
N VAL A 286 4.13 8.22 27.18
CA VAL A 286 4.68 6.89 26.91
C VAL A 286 3.78 5.83 27.51
N HIS A 287 3.49 4.76 26.76
CA HIS A 287 2.68 3.63 27.23
C HIS A 287 3.40 2.30 26.99
N SER A 288 3.31 1.39 27.95
CA SER A 288 3.62 -0.03 27.75
C SER A 288 2.47 -0.73 27.02
N GLU A 289 2.69 -1.95 26.55
CA GLU A 289 1.60 -2.81 26.06
C GLU A 289 0.49 -2.95 27.13
N GLY A 290 -0.77 -2.78 26.73
CA GLY A 290 -1.93 -2.86 27.62
C GLY A 290 -3.07 -1.92 27.26
N THR A 291 -4.16 -2.00 28.04
CA THR A 291 -5.35 -1.16 27.87
C THR A 291 -5.29 0.06 28.79
N PHE A 292 -5.63 1.23 28.25
CA PHE A 292 -5.66 2.50 28.96
C PHE A 292 -7.00 3.20 28.79
N GLU A 293 -7.30 4.12 29.68
CA GLU A 293 -8.51 4.94 29.65
C GLU A 293 -8.16 6.39 29.33
N TYR A 294 -9.00 7.05 28.54
CA TYR A 294 -8.90 8.46 28.22
C TYR A 294 -10.23 9.17 28.51
N GLU A 295 -10.14 10.26 29.26
CA GLU A 295 -11.26 11.14 29.58
C GLU A 295 -11.01 12.51 28.96
N TRP A 296 -11.92 12.93 28.08
CA TRP A 296 -11.90 14.26 27.46
C TRP A 296 -12.73 15.24 28.28
N ASP A 297 -12.31 16.50 28.37
CA ASP A 297 -13.04 17.52 29.14
C ASP A 297 -14.18 18.20 28.34
N ALA A 298 -14.55 17.65 27.19
CA ALA A 298 -15.57 18.15 26.27
C ALA A 298 -15.31 19.60 25.83
N LYS A 299 -14.04 19.94 25.56
CA LYS A 299 -13.63 21.22 25.01
C LYS A 299 -12.86 21.08 23.72
N ASP A 300 -13.05 22.05 22.84
CA ASP A 300 -12.29 22.16 21.60
C ASP A 300 -10.82 22.56 21.86
N SER A 301 -10.02 22.57 20.79
CA SER A 301 -8.61 22.99 20.84
C SER A 301 -8.39 24.46 21.25
N GLU A 302 -9.44 25.30 21.26
CA GLU A 302 -9.41 26.69 21.72
C GLU A 302 -9.84 26.83 23.19
N GLY A 303 -10.28 25.74 23.82
CA GLY A 303 -10.73 25.69 25.21
C GLY A 303 -12.21 26.06 25.41
N ASN A 304 -13.00 26.14 24.34
CA ASN A 304 -14.44 26.34 24.43
C ASN A 304 -15.16 25.01 24.61
N GLY A 305 -16.26 25.00 25.36
CA GLY A 305 -17.11 23.82 25.49
C GLY A 305 -17.76 23.45 24.15
N VAL A 306 -17.78 22.17 23.83
CA VAL A 306 -18.43 21.65 22.63
C VAL A 306 -19.93 21.41 22.87
N GLU A 307 -20.70 21.26 21.79
CA GLU A 307 -22.13 20.98 21.90
C GLU A 307 -22.38 19.53 22.37
N ASP A 308 -23.50 19.32 23.06
CA ASP A 308 -23.95 17.97 23.42
C ASP A 308 -24.19 17.14 22.15
N GLY A 309 -23.69 15.92 22.13
CA GLY A 309 -23.67 15.10 20.92
C GLY A 309 -22.68 13.94 20.99
N GLN A 310 -22.48 13.30 19.84
CA GLN A 310 -21.55 12.19 19.70
C GLN A 310 -20.30 12.61 18.94
N TYR A 311 -19.17 12.13 19.42
CA TYR A 311 -17.85 12.40 18.87
C TYR A 311 -17.08 11.08 18.74
N ARG A 312 -16.04 11.04 17.89
CA ARG A 312 -15.21 9.86 17.68
C ARG A 312 -13.77 10.13 18.07
N ALA A 313 -13.19 9.28 18.91
CA ALA A 313 -11.79 9.35 19.33
C ALA A 313 -10.91 8.40 18.52
N GLN A 314 -9.84 8.92 17.94
CA GLN A 314 -8.83 8.14 17.22
C GLN A 314 -7.50 8.25 17.94
N PHE A 315 -6.93 7.10 18.32
CA PHE A 315 -5.66 7.02 19.00
C PHE A 315 -4.57 6.52 18.07
N PHE A 316 -3.39 7.10 18.23
CA PHE A 316 -2.20 6.68 17.50
C PHE A 316 -1.00 6.72 18.41
N GLY A 317 -0.20 5.67 18.34
CA GLY A 317 1.06 5.52 19.06
C GLY A 317 2.26 5.61 18.13
N ILE A 318 3.44 5.86 18.68
CA ILE A 318 4.70 5.77 17.97
C ILE A 318 5.65 4.86 18.73
N ASP A 319 6.20 3.85 18.05
CA ASP A 319 7.12 2.90 18.65
C ASP A 319 8.55 3.45 18.79
N ALA A 320 9.46 2.62 19.31
CA ALA A 320 10.85 2.99 19.52
C ALA A 320 11.62 3.31 18.22
N ASP A 321 11.15 2.80 17.08
CA ASP A 321 11.76 2.95 15.76
C ASP A 321 11.10 4.10 14.94
N ASN A 322 10.26 4.91 15.59
CA ASN A 322 9.50 6.01 14.98
C ASN A 322 8.46 5.57 13.94
N ASN A 323 7.97 4.34 14.03
CA ASN A 323 6.81 3.92 13.23
C ASN A 323 5.52 4.23 13.98
N MET A 324 4.51 4.71 13.25
CA MET A 324 3.18 4.84 13.84
C MET A 324 2.55 3.46 14.01
N VAL A 325 1.94 3.30 15.18
CA VAL A 325 1.18 2.14 15.62
C VAL A 325 -0.27 2.61 15.71
N ALA A 326 -1.16 1.98 14.95
CA ALA A 326 -2.59 2.19 15.14
C ALA A 326 -2.98 1.64 16.53
N ILE A 327 -3.71 2.42 17.29
CA ILE A 327 -4.21 2.03 18.61
C ILE A 327 -5.72 1.89 18.47
N GLU A 328 -6.22 0.69 18.70
CA GLU A 328 -7.65 0.41 18.60
C GLU A 328 -8.37 0.78 19.90
N CYS A 329 -9.53 1.44 19.77
CA CYS A 329 -10.45 1.59 20.90
C CYS A 329 -11.11 0.25 21.20
N VAL A 330 -11.18 -0.12 22.47
CA VAL A 330 -11.73 -1.40 22.91
C VAL A 330 -13.00 -1.19 23.73
N PRO A 331 -14.00 -2.09 23.62
CA PRO A 331 -15.22 -1.99 24.41
C PRO A 331 -14.93 -2.18 25.91
N GLU A 332 -15.88 -1.75 26.75
CA GLU A 332 -15.75 -1.81 28.20
C GLU A 332 -15.59 -3.25 28.75
N ASP A 333 -15.92 -4.26 27.95
CA ASP A 333 -15.89 -5.68 28.32
C ASP A 333 -14.85 -6.50 27.53
N VAL A 334 -13.57 -6.41 27.92
CA VAL A 334 -12.61 -7.51 27.66
C VAL A 334 -11.71 -7.68 28.90
N ASN A 335 -12.11 -8.60 29.78
CA ASN A 335 -11.26 -9.19 30.81
C ASN A 335 -10.41 -10.32 30.23
#